data_AF-A0A2M9HIA0-F1
#
_entry.id   AF-A0A2M9HIA0-F1
#
_cell.length_a   1.000
_cell.length_b   1.000
_cell.length_c   1.000
_cell.angle_alpha   90.00
_cell.angle_beta   90.00
_cell.angle_gamma   90.00
#
_symmetry.space_group_name_H-M   'P 1'
#
loop_
_entity.id
_entity.type
_entity.pdbx_description
1 polymer ?
#
loop_
_entity_poly.entity_id
_entity_poly.type
_entity_poly.pdbx_seq_one_letter_code
_entity_poly.pdbx_strand_id
1 'polypeptide(L)'
;MAINPRQLWKTWRRRVVNRAMGLAFIYEAMMYVGSIVAVIALGVIMPSWSDSTRGDGIISLTSLVFAMGFLLIMRNRDILTREFWLGGLHRDTYGEPNQLGRISQYGGGRMRAQWFLIFILLGLGVQSVVTLAQMGVSMFGGDLVSPTSESLDESSNTVTMWLYVGLFGPICEEVMFRGVLMKELKPLGKNFAIVTSALAFGLFHDDFVQGTFAFLFGLILGFIAMEYSLVWAIALHIFNNAILSGVIDTWFAGQLNDSQYAVYTIVLTAIGVVGAVMALALYGRGLKQYRMQNRSIPDTYVGWSSPVFIAFVMVNLGMAALLLTEALAS
;
A
#
# COMPACT_ATOMS: atom_id res chain seq x y z
N MET A 1 -12.62 -40.84 14.30
CA MET A 1 -12.34 -40.53 12.87
C MET A 1 -10.99 -39.85 12.81
N ALA A 2 -10.00 -40.41 12.10
CA ALA A 2 -8.67 -39.80 12.01
C ALA A 2 -8.74 -38.49 11.22
N ILE A 3 -8.29 -37.39 11.81
CA ILE A 3 -8.37 -36.08 11.17
C ILE A 3 -7.27 -36.00 10.09
N ASN A 4 -7.65 -35.73 8.83
CA ASN A 4 -6.69 -35.59 7.73
C ASN A 4 -5.90 -34.27 7.87
N PRO A 5 -4.58 -34.29 8.12
CA PRO A 5 -3.78 -33.08 8.34
C PRO A 5 -3.78 -32.13 7.13
N ARG A 6 -3.85 -32.65 5.89
CA ARG A 6 -3.92 -31.82 4.68
C ARG A 6 -5.25 -31.09 4.58
N GLN A 7 -6.34 -31.72 5.00
CA GLN A 7 -7.66 -31.09 5.01
C GLN A 7 -7.77 -30.02 6.09
N LEU A 8 -7.17 -30.25 7.27
CA LEU A 8 -7.04 -29.23 8.31
C LEU A 8 -6.25 -28.02 7.81
N TRP A 9 -5.08 -28.24 7.20
CA TRP A 9 -4.26 -27.19 6.63
C TRP A 9 -5.03 -26.33 5.61
N LYS A 10 -5.69 -26.98 4.64
CA LYS A 10 -6.51 -26.29 3.63
C LYS A 10 -7.62 -25.44 4.28
N THR A 11 -8.33 -26.02 5.24
CA THR A 11 -9.45 -25.37 5.93
C THR A 11 -8.96 -24.19 6.79
N TRP A 12 -7.84 -24.35 7.49
CA TRP A 12 -7.25 -23.29 8.31
C TRP A 12 -6.70 -22.15 7.45
N ARG A 13 -5.90 -22.45 6.42
CA ARG A 13 -5.38 -21.47 5.46
C ARG A 13 -6.51 -20.63 4.86
N ARG A 14 -7.58 -21.27 4.38
CA ARG A 14 -8.73 -20.57 3.78
C ARG A 14 -9.44 -19.67 4.79
N ARG A 15 -9.58 -20.11 6.05
CA ARG A 15 -10.14 -19.29 7.12
C ARG A 15 -9.30 -18.04 7.40
N VAL A 16 -7.99 -18.20 7.54
CA VAL A 16 -7.05 -17.09 7.76
C VAL A 16 -7.13 -16.07 6.63
N VAL A 17 -7.02 -16.51 5.37
CA VAL A 17 -7.08 -15.59 4.21
C VAL A 17 -8.46 -14.91 4.10
N ASN A 18 -9.56 -15.66 4.26
CA ASN A 18 -10.89 -15.07 4.20
C ASN A 18 -11.13 -14.00 5.28
N ARG A 19 -10.69 -14.26 6.50
CA ARG A 19 -10.81 -13.31 7.61
C ARG A 19 -10.00 -12.04 7.34
N ALA A 20 -8.73 -12.21 6.97
CA ALA A 20 -7.82 -11.09 6.77
C ALA A 20 -8.25 -10.21 5.58
N MET A 21 -8.62 -10.84 4.46
CA MET A 21 -9.15 -10.12 3.30
C MET A 21 -10.53 -9.53 3.53
N GLY A 22 -11.38 -10.19 4.32
CA GLY A 22 -12.69 -9.66 4.67
C GLY A 22 -12.59 -8.35 5.44
N LEU A 23 -11.59 -8.24 6.33
CA LEU A 23 -11.34 -6.99 7.03
C LEU A 23 -10.85 -5.88 6.09
N ALA A 24 -9.96 -6.20 5.14
CA ALA A 24 -9.51 -5.24 4.13
C ALA A 24 -10.65 -4.76 3.23
N PHE A 25 -11.54 -5.68 2.84
CA PHE A 25 -12.67 -5.35 1.99
C PHE A 25 -13.73 -4.50 2.71
N ILE A 26 -13.96 -4.74 4.01
CA ILE A 26 -14.83 -3.87 4.81
C ILE A 26 -14.16 -2.51 5.05
N TYR A 27 -12.85 -2.47 5.26
CA TYR A 27 -12.11 -1.21 5.38
C TYR A 27 -12.29 -0.33 4.13
N GLU A 28 -12.15 -0.92 2.94
CA GLU A 28 -12.44 -0.29 1.65
C GLU A 28 -13.91 0.20 1.57
N ALA A 29 -14.88 -0.66 1.92
CA ALA A 29 -16.28 -0.23 1.97
C ALA A 29 -16.54 0.94 2.93
N MET A 30 -15.82 1.02 4.06
CA MET A 30 -15.93 2.13 5.00
C MET A 30 -15.33 3.42 4.45
N MET A 31 -14.30 3.35 3.59
CA MET A 31 -13.83 4.52 2.85
C MET A 31 -14.96 5.10 1.97
N TYR A 32 -15.64 4.24 1.20
CA TYR A 32 -16.78 4.64 0.37
C TYR A 32 -17.97 5.18 1.19
N VAL A 33 -18.25 4.61 2.35
CA VAL A 33 -19.29 5.16 3.24
C VAL A 33 -18.90 6.56 3.72
N GLY A 34 -17.64 6.75 4.13
CA GLY A 34 -17.16 8.05 4.58
C GLY A 34 -17.19 9.10 3.47
N SER A 35 -16.86 8.73 2.23
CA SER A 35 -16.92 9.64 1.09
C SER A 35 -18.36 10.07 0.78
N ILE A 36 -19.31 9.13 0.74
CA ILE A 36 -20.73 9.42 0.53
C ILE A 36 -21.28 10.36 1.60
N VAL A 37 -20.96 10.09 2.87
CA VAL A 37 -21.38 10.95 3.99
C VAL A 37 -20.81 12.35 3.85
N ALA A 38 -19.53 12.48 3.48
CA ALA A 38 -18.89 13.77 3.26
C ALA A 38 -19.53 14.57 2.13
N VAL A 39 -19.79 13.93 0.98
CA VAL A 39 -20.45 14.56 -0.18
C VAL A 39 -21.84 15.07 0.20
N ILE A 40 -22.65 14.25 0.87
CA ILE A 40 -23.99 14.65 1.31
C ILE A 40 -23.92 15.82 2.29
N ALA A 41 -23.01 15.75 3.28
CA ALA A 41 -22.85 16.81 4.27
C ALA A 41 -22.41 18.13 3.64
N LEU A 42 -21.47 18.10 2.69
CA LEU A 42 -21.01 19.28 1.96
C LEU A 42 -22.13 19.88 1.12
N GLY A 43 -22.90 19.06 0.42
CA GLY A 43 -24.05 19.52 -0.37
C GLY A 43 -25.15 20.20 0.47
N VAL A 44 -25.35 19.77 1.72
CA VAL A 44 -26.31 20.39 2.65
C VAL A 44 -25.77 21.71 3.22
N ILE A 45 -24.49 21.73 3.63
CA ILE A 45 -23.87 22.91 4.28
C ILE A 45 -23.55 24.01 3.27
N MET A 46 -23.19 23.62 2.04
CA MET A 46 -22.83 24.53 0.95
C MET A 46 -23.68 24.24 -0.29
N PRO A 47 -24.95 24.69 -0.34
CA PRO A 47 -25.86 24.37 -1.45
C PRO A 47 -25.42 24.92 -2.82
N SER A 48 -24.52 25.90 -2.84
CA SER A 48 -23.90 26.45 -4.06
C SER A 48 -22.53 25.84 -4.36
N TRP A 49 -22.15 24.74 -3.69
CA TRP A 49 -20.95 23.99 -4.02
C TRP A 49 -21.15 23.28 -5.37
N SER A 50 -20.75 23.96 -6.44
CA SER A 50 -20.55 23.36 -7.75
C SER A 50 -19.21 22.60 -7.74
N ASP A 51 -19.12 21.51 -8.50
CA ASP A 51 -18.04 20.48 -8.65
C ASP A 51 -16.56 20.94 -8.76
N SER A 52 -16.21 22.18 -8.41
CA SER A 52 -14.83 22.61 -8.24
C SER A 52 -14.18 21.87 -7.06
N THR A 53 -13.17 21.09 -7.41
CA THR A 53 -12.11 20.34 -6.69
C THR A 53 -11.68 20.77 -5.28
N ARG A 54 -12.22 21.83 -4.66
CA ARG A 54 -11.86 22.28 -3.30
C ARG A 54 -12.40 21.37 -2.18
N GLY A 55 -13.32 20.47 -2.49
CA GLY A 55 -13.95 19.57 -1.51
C GLY A 55 -13.29 18.19 -1.40
N ASP A 56 -12.47 17.80 -2.38
CA ASP A 56 -12.00 16.41 -2.53
C ASP A 56 -11.07 16.02 -1.40
N GLY A 57 -10.15 16.91 -1.00
CA GLY A 57 -9.35 16.69 0.21
C GLY A 57 -10.18 16.50 1.49
N ILE A 58 -11.32 17.18 1.65
CA ILE A 58 -12.21 17.01 2.83
C ILE A 58 -12.92 15.66 2.76
N ILE A 59 -13.41 15.28 1.58
CA ILE A 59 -14.07 14.00 1.33
C ILE A 59 -13.10 12.85 1.61
N SER A 60 -11.87 12.94 1.11
CA SER A 60 -10.84 11.92 1.29
C SER A 60 -10.40 11.78 2.76
N LEU A 61 -10.20 12.90 3.47
CA LEU A 61 -9.90 12.86 4.92
C LEU A 61 -11.06 12.27 5.73
N THR A 62 -12.31 12.58 5.37
CA THR A 62 -13.49 12.01 6.04
C THR A 62 -13.58 10.51 5.81
N SER A 63 -13.28 10.06 4.59
CA SER A 63 -13.21 8.64 4.24
C SER A 63 -12.20 7.88 5.12
N LEU A 64 -11.01 8.46 5.32
CA LEU A 64 -10.00 7.90 6.23
C LEU A 64 -10.51 7.79 7.67
N VAL A 65 -11.24 8.80 8.18
CA VAL A 65 -11.78 8.77 9.54
C VAL A 65 -12.75 7.61 9.72
N PHE A 66 -13.62 7.34 8.74
CA PHE A 66 -14.56 6.22 8.79
C PHE A 66 -13.83 4.88 8.76
N ALA A 67 -12.92 4.69 7.81
CA ALA A 67 -12.19 3.43 7.65
C ALA A 67 -11.27 3.14 8.86
N MET A 68 -10.53 4.16 9.32
CA MET A 68 -9.67 4.04 10.50
C MET A 68 -10.48 3.88 11.78
N GLY A 69 -11.62 4.56 11.91
CA GLY A 69 -12.55 4.39 13.03
C GLY A 69 -13.07 2.96 13.14
N PHE A 70 -13.50 2.38 12.01
CA PHE A 70 -13.87 0.97 11.92
C PHE A 70 -12.71 0.05 12.36
N LEU A 71 -11.50 0.29 11.84
CA LEU A 71 -10.34 -0.54 12.13
C LEU A 71 -9.95 -0.47 13.62
N LEU A 72 -10.02 0.71 14.23
CA LEU A 72 -9.79 0.90 15.66
C LEU A 72 -10.84 0.16 16.51
N ILE A 73 -12.12 0.17 16.12
CA ILE A 73 -13.15 -0.62 16.82
C ILE A 73 -12.83 -2.12 16.75
N MET A 74 -12.40 -2.62 15.58
CA MET A 74 -12.16 -4.04 15.35
C MET A 74 -10.83 -4.56 15.90
N ARG A 75 -9.82 -3.69 16.05
CA ARG A 75 -8.43 -4.06 16.35
C ARG A 75 -7.76 -3.17 17.40
N ASN A 76 -8.50 -2.43 18.24
CA ASN A 76 -7.93 -1.57 19.30
C ASN A 76 -6.91 -2.29 20.19
N ARG A 77 -7.20 -3.53 20.61
CA ARG A 77 -6.33 -4.33 21.49
C ARG A 77 -4.98 -4.63 20.87
N ASP A 78 -4.88 -4.59 19.54
CA ASP A 78 -3.63 -4.75 18.82
C ASP A 78 -3.02 -3.38 18.52
N ILE A 79 -3.76 -2.48 17.85
CA ILE A 79 -3.27 -1.19 17.34
C ILE A 79 -2.74 -0.29 18.45
N LEU A 80 -3.32 -0.33 19.65
CA LEU A 80 -2.90 0.54 20.76
C LEU A 80 -1.67 0.03 21.52
N THR A 81 -1.06 -1.08 21.08
CA THR A 81 0.12 -1.66 21.74
C THR A 81 1.42 -1.13 21.17
N ARG A 82 2.48 -1.04 21.98
CA ARG A 82 3.80 -0.60 21.52
C ARG A 82 4.40 -1.57 20.51
N GLU A 83 4.16 -2.86 20.73
CA GLU A 83 4.62 -3.98 19.90
C GLU A 83 4.03 -3.89 18.49
N PHE A 84 2.81 -3.35 18.36
CA PHE A 84 2.20 -3.14 17.06
C PHE A 84 2.99 -2.18 16.18
N TRP A 85 3.47 -1.07 16.76
CA TRP A 85 4.15 0.01 16.06
C TRP A 85 5.65 -0.22 15.90
N LEU A 86 6.33 -0.59 16.99
CA LEU A 86 7.80 -0.69 17.04
C LEU A 86 8.31 -2.11 16.77
N GLY A 87 7.42 -3.09 16.72
CA GLY A 87 7.76 -4.49 16.66
C GLY A 87 8.15 -5.07 18.02
N GLY A 88 8.19 -6.40 18.10
CA GLY A 88 8.50 -7.12 19.33
C GLY A 88 7.80 -8.47 19.46
N LEU A 89 7.98 -9.07 20.62
CA LEU A 89 7.35 -10.34 21.00
C LEU A 89 5.87 -10.10 21.30
N HIS A 90 4.98 -10.64 20.48
CA HIS A 90 3.55 -10.60 20.73
C HIS A 90 3.15 -11.85 21.54
N ARG A 91 2.61 -11.64 22.76
CA ARG A 91 2.17 -12.71 23.66
C ARG A 91 0.79 -13.26 23.29
N ASP A 92 -0.10 -12.41 22.79
CA ASP A 92 -1.41 -12.82 22.30
C ASP A 92 -1.32 -13.15 20.82
N THR A 93 -1.57 -14.42 20.49
CA THR A 93 -1.56 -14.95 19.14
C THR A 93 -2.79 -14.46 18.37
N TYR A 94 -2.65 -13.30 17.72
CA TYR A 94 -3.43 -12.79 16.58
C TYR A 94 -4.95 -13.10 16.57
N GLY A 95 -5.61 -13.06 17.73
CA GLY A 95 -7.04 -13.27 17.86
C GLY A 95 -7.56 -14.63 17.35
N GLU A 96 -6.78 -15.71 17.42
CA GLU A 96 -7.27 -17.08 17.23
C GLU A 96 -7.18 -17.88 18.55
N PRO A 97 -8.30 -18.41 19.09
CA PRO A 97 -8.30 -19.26 20.29
C PRO A 97 -7.45 -20.54 20.15
N ASN A 98 -7.08 -20.92 18.93
CA ASN A 98 -6.43 -22.20 18.62
C ASN A 98 -4.94 -22.08 18.25
N GLN A 99 -4.36 -20.88 18.26
CA GLN A 99 -2.91 -20.70 18.12
C GLN A 99 -2.24 -20.80 19.49
N LEU A 100 -2.19 -22.01 20.04
CA LEU A 100 -1.49 -22.31 21.29
C LEU A 100 0.04 -22.24 21.08
N GLY A 101 0.70 -21.27 21.73
CA GLY A 101 2.05 -21.49 22.28
C GLY A 101 3.28 -21.05 21.48
N ARG A 102 3.23 -20.10 20.54
CA ARG A 102 4.47 -19.51 19.99
C ARG A 102 4.45 -17.99 20.00
N ILE A 103 5.39 -17.40 20.75
CA ILE A 103 5.71 -15.98 20.68
C ILE A 103 6.15 -15.68 19.24
N SER A 104 5.33 -14.90 18.53
CA SER A 104 5.62 -14.47 17.16
C SER A 104 6.31 -13.10 17.22
N GLN A 105 7.54 -13.01 16.72
CA GLN A 105 8.25 -11.74 16.61
C GLN A 105 7.95 -11.08 15.26
N TYR A 106 7.25 -9.95 15.27
CA TYR A 106 7.02 -9.09 14.10
C TYR A 106 7.83 -7.80 14.30
N GLY A 107 8.67 -7.42 13.33
CA GLY A 107 9.61 -6.31 13.50
C GLY A 107 10.62 -6.51 14.62
N GLY A 108 11.15 -5.41 15.13
CA GLY A 108 12.16 -5.34 16.19
C GLY A 108 13.60 -5.17 15.69
N GLY A 109 13.83 -5.16 14.38
CA GLY A 109 15.12 -4.81 13.79
C GLY A 109 15.43 -3.32 13.95
N ARG A 110 16.70 -2.99 14.21
CA ARG A 110 17.16 -1.60 14.29
C ARG A 110 17.47 -1.06 12.89
N MET A 111 16.72 -0.04 12.46
CA MET A 111 16.99 0.66 11.21
C MET A 111 18.27 1.49 11.35
N ARG A 112 19.20 1.32 10.40
CA ARG A 112 20.38 2.19 10.28
C ARG A 112 20.13 3.19 9.15
N ALA A 113 20.68 4.40 9.27
CA ALA A 113 20.51 5.45 8.26
C ALA A 113 20.86 4.96 6.83
N GLN A 114 21.94 4.19 6.68
CA GLN A 114 22.33 3.59 5.40
C GLN A 114 21.22 2.74 4.76
N TRP A 115 20.48 1.97 5.57
CA TRP A 115 19.42 1.09 5.06
C TRP A 115 18.21 1.91 4.65
N PHE A 116 17.88 2.94 5.41
CA PHE A 116 16.82 3.88 5.05
C PHE A 116 17.11 4.58 3.71
N LEU A 117 18.35 5.03 3.49
CA LEU A 117 18.78 5.61 2.21
C LEU A 117 18.69 4.59 1.06
N ILE A 118 19.09 3.34 1.28
CA ILE A 118 18.94 2.27 0.28
C ILE A 118 17.46 2.04 -0.05
N PHE A 119 16.57 2.07 0.94
CA PHE A 119 15.13 1.91 0.69
C PHE A 119 14.51 3.09 -0.06
N ILE A 120 14.97 4.32 0.20
CA ILE A 120 14.60 5.49 -0.62
C ILE A 120 15.05 5.28 -2.07
N LEU A 121 16.30 4.86 -2.29
CA LEU A 121 16.81 4.58 -3.64
C LEU A 121 16.03 3.46 -4.34
N LEU A 122 15.63 2.41 -3.61
CA LEU A 122 14.77 1.37 -4.15
C LEU A 122 13.37 1.89 -4.49
N GLY A 123 12.80 2.79 -3.68
CA GLY A 123 11.53 3.47 -3.96
C GLY A 123 11.60 4.30 -5.24
N LEU A 124 12.66 5.12 -5.40
CA LEU A 124 12.93 5.84 -6.65
C LEU A 124 13.11 4.89 -7.84
N GLY A 125 13.74 3.74 -7.62
CA GLY A 125 13.84 2.68 -8.62
C GLY A 125 12.48 2.14 -9.05
N VAL A 126 11.55 1.92 -8.12
CA VAL A 126 10.18 1.51 -8.43
C VAL A 126 9.47 2.58 -9.27
N GLN A 127 9.56 3.86 -8.87
CA GLN A 127 9.01 4.97 -9.66
C GLN A 127 9.58 4.99 -11.08
N SER A 128 10.88 4.76 -11.22
CA SER A 128 11.57 4.73 -12.50
C SER A 128 11.08 3.59 -13.39
N VAL A 129 10.83 2.41 -12.82
CA VAL A 129 10.28 1.26 -13.56
C VAL A 129 8.88 1.58 -14.10
N VAL A 130 8.03 2.20 -13.30
CA VAL A 130 6.67 2.58 -13.72
C VAL A 130 6.73 3.66 -14.81
N THR A 131 7.56 4.68 -14.62
CA THR A 131 7.77 5.76 -15.59
C THR A 131 8.27 5.22 -16.94
N LEU A 132 9.25 4.31 -16.92
CA LEU A 132 9.75 3.66 -18.15
C LEU A 132 8.70 2.76 -18.80
N ALA A 133 7.85 2.10 -18.02
CA ALA A 133 6.75 1.30 -18.56
C ALA A 133 5.73 2.19 -19.28
N GLN A 134 5.36 3.34 -18.70
CA GLN A 134 4.49 4.33 -19.35
C GLN A 134 5.13 4.84 -20.65
N MET A 135 6.38 5.30 -20.61
CA MET A 135 7.12 5.73 -21.81
C MET A 135 7.14 4.65 -22.89
N GLY A 136 7.37 3.40 -22.50
CA GLY A 136 7.36 2.26 -23.41
C GLY A 136 6.01 2.05 -24.09
N VAL A 137 4.90 2.18 -23.36
CA VAL A 137 3.56 2.09 -23.94
C VAL A 137 3.26 3.26 -24.87
N SER A 138 3.66 4.49 -24.49
CA SER A 138 3.54 5.68 -25.32
C SER A 138 4.27 5.56 -26.66
N MET A 139 5.43 4.88 -26.69
CA MET A 139 6.17 4.61 -27.93
C MET A 139 5.40 3.74 -28.94
N PHE A 140 4.46 2.92 -28.48
CA PHE A 140 3.60 2.08 -29.34
C PHE A 140 2.23 2.72 -29.59
N GLY A 141 2.05 4.00 -29.23
CA GLY A 141 0.81 4.75 -29.46
C GLY A 141 -0.31 4.42 -28.47
N GLY A 142 -0.01 3.73 -27.36
CA GLY A 142 -0.93 3.60 -26.23
C GLY A 142 -0.75 4.74 -25.24
N ASP A 143 -1.82 5.14 -24.55
CA ASP A 143 -1.72 6.06 -23.42
C ASP A 143 -2.11 5.34 -22.13
N LEU A 144 -1.30 5.51 -21.09
CA LEU A 144 -1.60 5.00 -19.74
C LEU A 144 -1.74 6.20 -18.82
N VAL A 145 -2.91 6.81 -18.92
CA VAL A 145 -3.34 7.87 -18.02
C VAL A 145 -3.62 7.26 -16.64
N SER A 146 -3.13 7.91 -15.60
CA SER A 146 -3.42 7.55 -14.21
C SER A 146 -4.52 8.49 -13.73
N PRO A 147 -5.78 8.05 -13.56
CA PRO A 147 -6.83 8.87 -12.94
C PRO A 147 -6.39 9.54 -11.63
N THR A 148 -5.49 8.91 -10.87
CA THR A 148 -5.00 9.47 -9.62
C THR A 148 -4.01 10.64 -9.79
N SER A 149 -3.52 10.92 -11.00
CA SER A 149 -2.64 12.09 -11.24
C SER A 149 -3.34 13.41 -10.93
N GLU A 150 -4.65 13.53 -11.19
CA GLU A 150 -5.43 14.72 -10.84
C GLU A 150 -5.41 14.99 -9.33
N SER A 151 -5.49 13.92 -8.53
CA SER A 151 -5.45 13.98 -7.08
C SER A 151 -4.08 14.44 -6.55
N LEU A 152 -3.01 14.08 -7.25
CA LEU A 152 -1.63 14.51 -6.96
C LEU A 152 -1.45 15.99 -7.33
N ASP A 153 -1.98 16.41 -8.48
CA ASP A 153 -1.98 17.80 -8.90
C ASP A 153 -2.77 18.68 -7.92
N GLU A 154 -3.93 18.20 -7.44
CA GLU A 154 -4.72 18.91 -6.44
C GLU A 154 -4.02 19.00 -5.08
N SER A 155 -3.24 17.97 -4.70
CA SER A 155 -2.43 17.99 -3.48
C SER A 155 -1.38 19.10 -3.46
N SER A 156 -0.98 19.60 -4.63
CA SER A 156 -0.10 20.77 -4.77
C SER A 156 -0.82 22.09 -4.49
N ASN A 157 -2.15 22.09 -4.58
CA ASN A 157 -3.00 23.28 -4.54
C ASN A 157 -3.81 23.41 -3.24
N THR A 158 -4.16 22.31 -2.57
CA THR A 158 -4.96 22.32 -1.34
C THR A 158 -4.27 21.62 -0.16
N VAL A 159 -4.27 22.28 1.00
CA VAL A 159 -3.67 21.72 2.23
C VAL A 159 -4.39 20.45 2.67
N THR A 160 -5.71 20.38 2.48
CA THR A 160 -6.51 19.20 2.80
C THR A 160 -6.10 17.99 1.99
N MET A 161 -5.85 18.17 0.69
CA MET A 161 -5.43 17.07 -0.17
C MET A 161 -3.98 16.68 0.09
N TRP A 162 -3.08 17.66 0.35
CA TRP A 162 -1.72 17.37 0.81
C TRP A 162 -1.70 16.56 2.12
N LEU A 163 -2.56 16.90 3.10
CA LEU A 163 -2.68 16.15 4.34
C LEU A 163 -3.20 14.72 4.11
N TYR A 164 -4.10 14.53 3.17
CA TYR A 164 -4.60 13.21 2.79
C TYR A 164 -3.50 12.38 2.11
N VAL A 165 -3.00 12.83 0.96
CA VAL A 165 -2.05 12.08 0.11
C VAL A 165 -0.68 11.93 0.79
N GLY A 166 -0.18 12.99 1.41
CA GLY A 166 1.17 13.05 1.95
C GLY A 166 1.32 12.43 3.34
N LEU A 167 0.29 12.54 4.19
CA LEU A 167 0.43 12.24 5.62
C LEU A 167 -0.53 11.16 6.12
N PHE A 168 -1.84 11.46 6.15
CA PHE A 168 -2.80 10.58 6.82
C PHE A 168 -3.13 9.33 6.01
N GLY A 169 -3.21 9.43 4.68
CA GLY A 169 -3.36 8.28 3.78
C GLY A 169 -2.27 7.23 4.02
N PRO A 170 -0.98 7.59 3.88
CA PRO A 170 0.14 6.69 4.15
C PRO A 170 0.11 6.04 5.54
N ILE A 171 -0.27 6.78 6.59
CA ILE A 171 -0.38 6.22 7.94
C ILE A 171 -1.48 5.16 8.00
N CYS A 172 -2.68 5.50 7.53
CA CYS A 172 -3.85 4.64 7.58
C CYS A 172 -3.66 3.37 6.72
N GLU A 173 -3.10 3.53 5.53
CA GLU A 173 -2.77 2.44 4.62
C GLU A 173 -1.75 1.48 5.25
N GLU A 174 -0.65 1.99 5.82
CA GLU A 174 0.34 1.13 6.46
C GLU A 174 -0.24 0.40 7.68
N VAL A 175 -1.08 1.08 8.49
CA VAL A 175 -1.79 0.42 9.60
C VAL A 175 -2.67 -0.71 9.09
N MET A 176 -3.46 -0.49 8.04
CA MET A 176 -4.36 -1.51 7.47
C MET A 176 -3.58 -2.67 6.84
N PHE A 177 -2.69 -2.37 5.89
CA PHE A 177 -2.05 -3.38 5.04
C PHE A 177 -0.87 -4.06 5.75
N ARG A 178 -0.02 -3.33 6.47
CA ARG A 178 1.19 -3.88 7.11
C ARG A 178 0.93 -4.16 8.59
N GLY A 179 0.23 -3.27 9.25
CA GLY A 179 -0.14 -3.40 10.65
C GLY A 179 -1.13 -4.54 10.91
N VAL A 180 -2.19 -4.65 10.12
CA VAL A 180 -3.27 -5.62 10.37
C VAL A 180 -3.23 -6.80 9.39
N LEU A 181 -3.45 -6.55 8.08
CA LEU A 181 -3.54 -7.61 7.07
C LEU A 181 -2.28 -8.49 7.03
N MET A 182 -1.10 -7.89 6.92
CA MET A 182 0.15 -8.65 6.84
C MET A 182 0.43 -9.45 8.13
N LYS A 183 0.09 -8.91 9.30
CA LYS A 183 0.24 -9.63 10.58
C LYS A 183 -0.69 -10.84 10.64
N GLU A 184 -1.93 -10.72 10.20
CA GLU A 184 -2.88 -11.84 10.16
C GLU A 184 -2.46 -12.92 9.15
N LEU A 185 -1.79 -12.55 8.05
CA LEU A 185 -1.31 -13.50 7.04
C LEU A 185 0.04 -14.13 7.41
N LYS A 186 0.82 -13.53 8.31
CA LYS A 186 2.15 -14.01 8.70
C LYS A 186 2.22 -15.48 9.15
N PRO A 187 1.24 -16.04 9.88
CA PRO A 187 1.23 -17.46 10.22
C PRO A 187 1.31 -18.41 9.02
N LEU A 188 0.94 -17.94 7.81
CA LEU A 188 1.05 -18.69 6.56
C LEU A 188 2.45 -18.58 5.90
N GLY A 189 3.31 -17.73 6.44
CA GLY A 189 4.70 -17.49 6.03
C GLY A 189 4.97 -16.02 5.72
N LYS A 190 6.17 -15.52 6.07
CA LYS A 190 6.53 -14.11 5.89
C LYS A 190 6.44 -13.66 4.44
N ASN A 191 6.99 -14.43 3.50
CA ASN A 191 6.97 -14.08 2.08
C ASN A 191 5.54 -14.00 1.53
N PHE A 192 4.69 -14.96 1.90
CA PHE A 192 3.27 -14.93 1.50
C PHE A 192 2.56 -13.70 2.07
N ALA A 193 2.80 -13.36 3.33
CA ALA A 193 2.20 -12.20 3.96
C ALA A 193 2.64 -10.88 3.30
N ILE A 194 3.93 -10.70 3.03
CA ILE A 194 4.47 -9.52 2.34
C ILE A 194 3.86 -9.39 0.94
N VAL A 195 3.91 -10.46 0.14
CA VAL A 195 3.42 -10.41 -1.25
C VAL A 195 1.90 -10.20 -1.30
N THR A 196 1.13 -10.86 -0.44
CA THR A 196 -0.33 -10.75 -0.44
C THR A 196 -0.78 -9.38 0.09
N SER A 197 -0.11 -8.84 1.11
CA SER A 197 -0.36 -7.48 1.60
C SER A 197 -0.03 -6.42 0.55
N ALA A 198 1.12 -6.54 -0.12
CA ALA A 198 1.49 -5.65 -1.21
C ALA A 198 0.52 -5.72 -2.38
N LEU A 199 0.06 -6.93 -2.74
CA LEU A 199 -0.92 -7.12 -3.82
C LEU A 199 -2.27 -6.49 -3.47
N ALA A 200 -2.78 -6.71 -2.26
CA ALA A 200 -4.01 -6.08 -1.80
C ALA A 200 -3.88 -4.55 -1.79
N PHE A 201 -2.73 -4.03 -1.37
CA PHE A 201 -2.44 -2.59 -1.38
C PHE A 201 -2.37 -2.01 -2.79
N GLY A 202 -1.77 -2.71 -3.76
CA GLY A 202 -1.75 -2.26 -5.15
C GLY A 202 -3.14 -2.24 -5.78
N LEU A 203 -3.94 -3.29 -5.53
CA LEU A 203 -5.32 -3.37 -6.03
C LEU A 203 -6.22 -2.28 -5.45
N PHE A 204 -6.05 -1.97 -4.15
CA PHE A 204 -6.82 -0.95 -3.43
C PHE A 204 -6.79 0.47 -4.03
N HIS A 205 -5.85 0.76 -4.93
CA HIS A 205 -5.75 2.09 -5.54
C HIS A 205 -6.68 2.29 -6.73
N ASP A 206 -7.36 1.25 -7.21
CA ASP A 206 -8.28 1.32 -8.36
C ASP A 206 -7.69 2.01 -9.61
N ASP A 207 -6.36 1.99 -9.77
CA ASP A 207 -5.61 2.61 -10.86
C ASP A 207 -4.47 1.68 -11.28
N PHE A 208 -4.28 1.44 -12.58
CA PHE A 208 -3.26 0.51 -13.06
C PHE A 208 -1.83 1.01 -12.86
N VAL A 209 -1.58 2.30 -13.11
CA VAL A 209 -0.25 2.92 -13.01
C VAL A 209 0.13 3.02 -11.53
N GLN A 210 -0.75 3.65 -10.74
CA GLN A 210 -0.55 3.83 -9.31
C GLN A 210 -0.59 2.50 -8.57
N GLY A 211 -1.50 1.58 -8.94
CA GLY A 211 -1.57 0.25 -8.35
C GLY A 211 -0.33 -0.60 -8.63
N THR A 212 0.29 -0.45 -9.81
CA THR A 212 1.58 -1.08 -10.12
C THR A 212 2.70 -0.51 -9.25
N PHE A 213 2.78 0.82 -9.11
CA PHE A 213 3.72 1.47 -8.21
C PHE A 213 3.51 0.98 -6.76
N ALA A 214 2.26 1.05 -6.27
CA ALA A 214 1.86 0.68 -4.93
C ALA A 214 2.16 -0.79 -4.63
N PHE A 215 1.95 -1.71 -5.57
CA PHE A 215 2.33 -3.12 -5.40
C PHE A 215 3.84 -3.25 -5.19
N LEU A 216 4.66 -2.70 -6.09
CA LEU A 216 6.12 -2.85 -6.06
C LEU A 216 6.73 -2.15 -4.84
N PHE A 217 6.33 -0.90 -4.57
CA PHE A 217 6.75 -0.17 -3.39
C PHE A 217 6.23 -0.83 -2.11
N GLY A 218 5.04 -1.39 -2.18
CA GLY A 218 4.42 -2.15 -1.11
C GLY A 218 5.17 -3.42 -0.70
N LEU A 219 5.95 -4.03 -1.61
CA LEU A 219 6.88 -5.12 -1.27
C LEU A 219 8.04 -4.61 -0.40
N ILE A 220 8.55 -3.41 -0.70
CA ILE A 220 9.61 -2.74 0.08
C ILE A 220 9.06 -2.39 1.48
N LEU A 221 7.92 -1.72 1.54
CA LEU A 221 7.26 -1.35 2.80
C LEU A 221 6.90 -2.59 3.64
N GLY A 222 6.39 -3.64 3.00
CA GLY A 222 6.10 -4.92 3.66
C GLY A 222 7.35 -5.57 4.26
N PHE A 223 8.48 -5.56 3.55
CA PHE A 223 9.75 -6.03 4.10
C PHE A 223 10.20 -5.19 5.31
N ILE A 224 10.12 -3.85 5.19
CA ILE A 224 10.51 -2.93 6.26
C ILE A 224 9.66 -3.17 7.51
N ALA A 225 8.35 -3.27 7.37
CA ALA A 225 7.45 -3.51 8.50
C ALA A 225 7.66 -4.89 9.13
N MET A 226 7.93 -5.92 8.33
CA MET A 226 8.16 -7.30 8.81
C MET A 226 9.46 -7.43 9.63
N GLU A 227 10.54 -6.76 9.21
CA GLU A 227 11.88 -6.96 9.80
C GLU A 227 12.31 -5.81 10.73
N TYR A 228 11.88 -4.58 10.48
CA TYR A 228 12.23 -3.41 11.29
C TYR A 228 11.06 -2.97 12.17
N SER A 229 10.10 -2.21 11.64
CA SER A 229 8.90 -1.81 12.38
C SER A 229 7.87 -1.16 11.44
N LEU A 230 6.62 -1.08 11.90
CA LEU A 230 5.56 -0.39 11.17
C LEU A 230 5.87 1.11 11.02
N VAL A 231 6.45 1.72 12.06
CA VAL A 231 6.85 3.14 12.05
C VAL A 231 7.85 3.45 10.93
N TRP A 232 8.78 2.54 10.63
CA TRP A 232 9.74 2.75 9.53
C TRP A 232 9.09 2.65 8.14
N ALA A 233 8.08 1.78 7.99
CA ALA A 233 7.32 1.71 6.75
C ALA A 233 6.49 2.98 6.56
N ILE A 234 5.79 3.45 7.60
CA ILE A 234 5.07 4.73 7.62
C ILE A 234 6.01 5.89 7.27
N ALA A 235 7.17 5.96 7.92
CA ALA A 235 8.13 7.04 7.68
C ALA A 235 8.62 7.07 6.23
N LEU A 236 8.93 5.90 5.64
CA LEU A 236 9.35 5.84 4.24
C LEU A 236 8.19 6.19 3.29
N HIS A 237 6.97 5.76 3.61
CA HIS A 237 5.79 6.03 2.79
C HIS A 237 5.43 7.52 2.79
N ILE A 238 5.39 8.16 3.97
CA ILE A 238 5.23 9.61 4.10
C ILE A 238 6.36 10.34 3.38
N PHE A 239 7.61 9.90 3.55
CA PHE A 239 8.74 10.53 2.88
C PHE A 239 8.59 10.48 1.35
N ASN A 240 8.13 9.35 0.80
CA ASN A 240 7.84 9.24 -0.63
C ASN A 240 6.73 10.20 -1.07
N ASN A 241 5.59 10.20 -0.39
CA ASN A 241 4.41 10.94 -0.86
C ASN A 241 4.47 12.43 -0.49
N ALA A 242 4.72 12.78 0.77
CA ALA A 242 4.75 14.18 1.20
C ALA A 242 6.00 14.93 0.73
N ILE A 243 7.18 14.29 0.76
CA ILE A 243 8.45 14.98 0.54
C ILE A 243 8.92 14.84 -0.91
N LEU A 244 9.07 13.62 -1.42
CA LEU A 244 9.57 13.41 -2.78
C LEU A 244 8.52 13.84 -3.82
N SER A 245 7.35 13.21 -3.80
CA SER A 245 6.28 13.49 -4.78
C SER A 245 5.52 14.78 -4.51
N GLY A 246 5.36 15.18 -3.25
CA GLY A 246 4.69 16.42 -2.88
C GLY A 246 5.64 17.61 -2.95
N VAL A 247 6.38 17.86 -1.88
CA VAL A 247 7.15 19.10 -1.74
C VAL A 247 8.21 19.29 -2.84
N ILE A 248 9.02 18.27 -3.12
CA ILE A 248 10.16 18.41 -4.04
C ILE A 248 9.67 18.47 -5.48
N ASP A 249 8.84 17.51 -5.91
CA ASP A 249 8.39 17.46 -7.30
C ASP A 249 7.56 18.68 -7.69
N THR A 250 6.59 19.07 -6.86
CA THR A 250 5.78 20.29 -7.08
C THR A 250 6.64 21.54 -7.11
N TRP A 251 7.67 21.63 -6.27
CA TRP A 251 8.58 22.78 -6.29
C TRP A 251 9.32 22.87 -7.63
N PHE A 252 9.87 21.75 -8.13
CA PHE A 252 10.53 21.73 -9.44
C PHE A 252 9.55 22.00 -10.58
N ALA A 253 8.35 21.42 -10.55
CA ALA A 253 7.30 21.67 -11.54
C ALA A 253 6.91 23.16 -11.64
N GLY A 254 6.90 23.88 -10.51
CA GLY A 254 6.61 25.31 -10.49
C GLY A 254 7.77 26.24 -10.90
N GLN A 255 9.01 25.74 -10.95
CA GLN A 255 10.20 26.54 -11.29
C GLN A 255 10.74 26.26 -12.70
N LEU A 256 10.50 25.07 -13.24
CA LEU A 256 11.04 24.61 -14.51
C LEU A 256 10.01 24.78 -15.63
N ASN A 257 10.47 25.10 -16.84
CA ASN A 257 9.63 24.94 -18.03
C ASN A 257 9.53 23.46 -18.45
N ASP A 258 8.61 23.13 -19.35
CA ASP A 258 8.32 21.75 -19.77
C ASP A 258 9.57 20.97 -20.19
N SER A 259 10.47 21.59 -20.96
CA SER A 259 11.70 20.94 -21.42
C SER A 259 12.68 20.66 -20.27
N GLN A 260 12.76 21.57 -19.31
CA GLN A 260 13.60 21.43 -18.12
C GLN A 260 13.01 20.40 -17.15
N TYR A 261 11.69 20.39 -16.97
CA TYR A 261 11.01 19.40 -16.14
C TYR A 261 11.19 17.99 -16.73
N ALA A 262 11.04 17.83 -18.05
CA ALA A 262 11.34 16.56 -18.72
C ALA A 262 12.78 16.08 -18.48
N VAL A 263 13.77 16.98 -18.55
CA VAL A 263 15.16 16.64 -18.22
C VAL A 263 15.30 16.23 -16.75
N TYR A 264 14.66 16.94 -15.82
CA TYR A 264 14.63 16.58 -14.41
C TYR A 264 14.04 15.17 -14.19
N THR A 265 12.91 14.84 -14.81
CA THR A 265 12.29 13.50 -14.74
C THR A 265 13.20 12.42 -15.29
N ILE A 266 13.88 12.67 -16.42
CA ILE A 266 14.85 11.73 -17.01
C ILE A 266 16.05 11.49 -16.07
N VAL A 267 16.60 12.56 -15.49
CA VAL A 267 17.72 12.46 -14.54
C VAL A 267 17.30 11.69 -13.29
N LEU A 268 16.13 11.99 -12.73
CA LEU A 268 15.60 11.29 -11.55
C LEU A 268 15.36 9.81 -11.85
N THR A 269 14.81 9.49 -13.03
CA THR A 269 14.62 8.12 -13.52
C THR A 269 15.97 7.40 -13.65
N ALA A 270 16.99 8.05 -14.21
CA ALA A 270 18.32 7.46 -14.32
C ALA A 270 18.94 7.18 -12.95
N ILE A 271 18.82 8.10 -11.99
CA ILE A 271 19.28 7.92 -10.61
C ILE A 271 18.55 6.73 -9.96
N GLY A 272 17.24 6.64 -10.10
CA GLY A 272 16.43 5.55 -9.54
C GLY A 272 16.81 4.19 -10.12
N VAL A 273 16.96 4.09 -11.46
CA VAL A 273 17.40 2.85 -12.12
C VAL A 273 18.79 2.43 -11.66
N VAL A 274 19.77 3.35 -11.74
CA VAL A 274 21.16 3.05 -11.36
C VAL A 274 21.24 2.67 -9.88
N GLY A 275 20.57 3.43 -9.01
CA GLY A 275 20.50 3.17 -7.58
C GLY A 275 19.89 1.81 -7.26
N ALA A 276 18.78 1.45 -7.90
CA ALA A 276 18.13 0.15 -7.70
C ALA A 276 18.98 -1.00 -8.23
N VAL A 277 19.59 -0.87 -9.41
CA VAL A 277 20.51 -1.88 -9.96
C VAL A 277 21.70 -2.08 -9.03
N MET A 278 22.32 -1.00 -8.54
CA MET A 278 23.42 -1.08 -7.58
C MET A 278 22.99 -1.75 -6.28
N ALA A 279 21.85 -1.36 -5.70
CA ALA A 279 21.32 -1.96 -4.48
C ALA A 279 21.07 -3.47 -4.65
N LEU A 280 20.46 -3.88 -5.77
CA LEU A 280 20.21 -5.29 -6.07
C LEU A 280 21.51 -6.06 -6.39
N ALA A 281 22.49 -5.45 -7.04
CA ALA A 281 23.78 -6.07 -7.30
C ALA A 281 24.57 -6.32 -6.00
N LEU A 282 24.57 -5.35 -5.08
CA LEU A 282 25.30 -5.42 -3.82
C LEU A 282 24.60 -6.33 -2.80
N TYR A 283 23.26 -6.26 -2.71
CA TYR A 283 22.50 -6.90 -1.63
C TYR A 283 21.56 -8.03 -2.09
N GLY A 284 21.40 -8.25 -3.39
CA GLY A 284 20.46 -9.24 -3.94
C GLY A 284 20.75 -10.69 -3.54
N ARG A 285 22.01 -11.03 -3.25
CA ARG A 285 22.38 -12.34 -2.68
C ARG A 285 21.73 -12.56 -1.31
N GLY A 286 21.73 -11.53 -0.46
CA GLY A 286 21.05 -11.54 0.84
C GLY A 286 19.54 -11.69 0.68
N LEU A 287 18.94 -10.98 -0.28
CA LEU A 287 17.50 -11.11 -0.56
C LEU A 287 17.12 -12.52 -1.04
N LYS A 288 17.96 -13.15 -1.87
CA LYS A 288 17.78 -14.54 -2.30
C LYS A 288 17.84 -15.50 -1.11
N GLN A 289 18.80 -15.32 -0.20
CA GLN A 289 18.91 -16.12 1.02
C GLN A 289 17.70 -15.92 1.95
N TYR A 290 17.29 -14.67 2.16
CA TYR A 290 16.10 -14.34 2.94
C TYR A 290 14.86 -15.04 2.39
N ARG A 291 14.64 -14.99 1.07
CA ARG A 291 13.53 -15.69 0.41
C ARG A 291 13.57 -17.20 0.64
N MET A 292 14.75 -17.82 0.57
CA MET A 292 14.92 -19.27 0.78
C MET A 292 14.64 -19.66 2.24
N GLN A 293 15.12 -18.87 3.21
CA GLN A 293 14.92 -19.11 4.63
C GLN A 293 13.47 -18.90 5.08
N ASN A 294 12.77 -17.95 4.45
CA ASN A 294 11.40 -17.57 4.78
C ASN A 294 10.37 -18.11 3.78
N ARG A 295 10.70 -19.19 3.07
CA ARG A 295 9.81 -19.79 2.08
C ARG A 295 8.54 -20.29 2.75
N SER A 296 7.39 -19.90 2.21
CA SER A 296 6.10 -20.39 2.67
C SER A 296 5.97 -21.90 2.42
N ILE A 297 5.16 -22.54 3.26
CA ILE A 297 4.79 -23.95 3.11
C ILE A 297 4.23 -24.17 1.68
N PRO A 298 4.52 -25.32 1.03
CA PRO A 298 3.90 -25.64 -0.25
C PRO A 298 2.37 -25.45 -0.21
N ASP A 299 1.81 -24.99 -1.33
CA ASP A 299 0.39 -24.67 -1.49
C ASP A 299 -0.14 -23.49 -0.66
N THR A 300 0.69 -22.72 0.05
CA THR A 300 0.19 -21.51 0.74
C THR A 300 -0.49 -20.53 -0.23
N TYR A 301 0.04 -20.36 -1.45
CA TYR A 301 -0.51 -19.44 -2.45
C TYR A 301 -1.87 -19.87 -3.02
N VAL A 302 -2.27 -21.14 -2.86
CA VAL A 302 -3.66 -21.57 -3.12
C VAL A 302 -4.63 -20.90 -2.13
N GLY A 303 -4.13 -20.19 -1.11
CA GLY A 303 -4.92 -19.24 -0.33
C GLY A 303 -5.58 -18.15 -1.18
N TRP A 304 -4.98 -17.73 -2.29
CA TRP A 304 -5.57 -16.74 -3.21
C TRP A 304 -6.81 -17.25 -3.95
N SER A 305 -7.07 -18.56 -3.93
CA SER A 305 -8.32 -19.12 -4.44
C SER A 305 -9.47 -19.00 -3.42
N SER A 306 -9.31 -18.23 -2.35
CA SER A 306 -10.38 -18.02 -1.37
C SER A 306 -11.44 -17.08 -1.96
N PRO A 307 -12.74 -17.30 -1.72
CA PRO A 307 -13.79 -16.49 -2.33
C PRO A 307 -13.67 -15.00 -2.01
N VAL A 308 -13.25 -14.65 -0.79
CA VAL A 308 -13.12 -13.24 -0.38
C VAL A 308 -11.93 -12.58 -1.07
N PHE A 309 -10.81 -13.29 -1.24
CA PHE A 309 -9.67 -12.77 -1.99
C PHE A 309 -10.04 -12.58 -3.47
N ILE A 310 -10.72 -13.55 -4.08
CA ILE A 310 -11.18 -13.44 -5.47
C ILE A 310 -12.16 -12.27 -5.61
N ALA A 311 -13.14 -12.12 -4.71
CA ALA A 311 -14.08 -11.01 -4.75
C ALA A 311 -13.37 -9.65 -4.66
N PHE A 312 -12.42 -9.51 -3.73
CA PHE A 312 -11.59 -8.31 -3.59
C PHE A 312 -10.87 -7.97 -4.90
N VAL A 313 -10.18 -8.96 -5.50
CA VAL A 313 -9.48 -8.80 -6.78
C VAL A 313 -10.43 -8.39 -7.91
N MET A 314 -11.58 -9.07 -8.03
CA MET A 314 -12.52 -8.82 -9.12
C MET A 314 -13.15 -7.42 -9.03
N VAL A 315 -13.47 -6.95 -7.82
CA VAL A 315 -14.02 -5.62 -7.61
C VAL A 315 -13.00 -4.54 -7.95
N ASN A 316 -11.81 -4.61 -7.36
CA ASN A 316 -10.77 -3.58 -7.54
C ASN A 316 -10.24 -3.56 -9.00
N LEU A 317 -10.03 -4.72 -9.64
CA LEU A 317 -9.66 -4.76 -11.06
C LEU A 317 -10.79 -4.28 -11.98
N GLY A 318 -12.04 -4.56 -11.63
CA GLY A 318 -13.20 -4.06 -12.36
C GLY A 318 -13.29 -2.54 -12.32
N MET A 319 -13.07 -1.95 -11.13
CA MET A 319 -13.03 -0.50 -10.94
C MET A 319 -11.86 0.14 -11.69
N ALA A 320 -10.66 -0.42 -11.57
CA ALA A 320 -9.50 0.07 -12.32
C ALA A 320 -9.70 0.03 -13.85
N ALA A 321 -10.33 -1.04 -14.36
CA ALA A 321 -10.68 -1.14 -15.77
C ALA A 321 -11.70 -0.07 -16.20
N LEU A 322 -12.72 0.17 -15.39
CA LEU A 322 -13.74 1.20 -15.64
C LEU A 322 -13.09 2.60 -15.70
N LEU A 323 -12.32 2.95 -14.68
CA LEU A 323 -11.67 4.27 -14.58
C LEU A 323 -10.65 4.50 -15.71
N LEU A 324 -9.90 3.46 -16.10
CA LEU A 324 -9.03 3.54 -17.26
C LEU A 324 -9.83 3.79 -18.56
N THR A 325 -10.96 3.12 -18.75
CA THR A 325 -11.78 3.34 -19.95
C THR A 325 -12.39 4.74 -19.99
N GLU A 326 -12.74 5.31 -18.84
CA GLU A 326 -13.23 6.69 -18.75
C GLU A 326 -12.10 7.70 -19.07
N ALA A 327 -10.91 7.51 -18.50
CA ALA A 327 -9.76 8.35 -18.77
C ALA A 327 -9.27 8.30 -20.23
N LEU A 328 -9.44 7.16 -20.91
CA LEU A 328 -9.14 7.05 -22.34
C LEU A 328 -10.22 7.65 -23.25
N ALA A 329 -11.41 7.94 -22.72
CA ALA A 329 -12.53 8.50 -23.47
C ALA A 329 -12.64 10.03 -23.36
N SER A 330 -11.98 10.64 -22.36
CA SER A 330 -11.84 12.09 -22.16
C SER A 330 -10.74 12.69 -23.02
#